data_AF-A0A2G6N534-F1
#
_entry.id   AF-A0A2G6N534-F1
#
_cell.length_a   1.000
_cell.length_b   1.000
_cell.length_c   1.000
_cell.angle_alpha   90.00
_cell.angle_beta   90.00
_cell.angle_gamma   90.00
#
_symmetry.space_group_name_H-M   'P 1'
#
loop_
_entity.id
_entity.type
_entity.pdbx_description
1 polymer ?
#
loop_
_entity_poly.entity_id
_entity_poly.type
_entity_poly.pdbx_seq_one_letter_code
_entity_poly.pdbx_strand_id
1 'polypeptide(L)'
;MYENFYKFRQKPFQLAPNPSFLYKSAKHQKALAYLEYGLAENVGIVVLTGEVGSGKTTCAQYVLKQLGNGFDIAMIANTNVSSGDMLKMVQSEFDIDSGQADKAAIIESLNYHFIAQYETGTRTLLVIDEAQNLSAAALEEVRMLSNLQADQYALLQILLIGQPELLETLKQPSMWQFAQRVAVSFHLTALDQNETAAYIAHRIKTAGGPEGLFTPAAVQAIYDLSGGIPRSINLICQAALVYGFADEAETISQDIIHQIHEDRIGVGIESEPEKTQANPESDGEIDVASAEGVNSRLLEETIDNIRMEVKGRIRQMEDDLNEQNNNLIRQVESLLIEKRRISRGYEHRITGLEQRMEDMNQLLQRMERRLHAYSCQK
;
A
#
# COMPACT_ATOMS: atom_id res chain seq x y z
N MET A 1 -3.66 28.33 -0.23
CA MET A 1 -3.75 29.58 0.57
C MET A 1 -2.38 29.92 1.16
N TYR A 2 -1.83 29.10 2.05
CA TYR A 2 -0.42 29.23 2.49
C TYR A 2 0.59 29.04 1.34
N GLU A 3 0.23 28.30 0.28
CA GLU A 3 1.14 28.07 -0.86
C GLU A 3 1.59 29.38 -1.50
N ASN A 4 0.66 30.31 -1.72
CA ASN A 4 0.98 31.61 -2.32
C ASN A 4 1.81 32.47 -1.35
N PHE A 5 1.49 32.43 -0.06
CA PHE A 5 2.20 33.17 0.98
C PHE A 5 3.67 32.76 1.07
N TYR A 6 3.93 31.45 1.15
CA TYR A 6 5.29 30.88 1.18
C TYR A 6 5.88 30.60 -0.21
N LYS A 7 5.25 31.06 -1.29
CA LYS A 7 5.73 30.94 -2.68
C LYS A 7 5.95 29.51 -3.17
N PHE A 8 5.18 28.55 -2.67
CA PHE A 8 5.18 27.18 -3.16
C PHE A 8 4.46 27.05 -4.52
N ARG A 9 5.01 26.23 -5.41
CA ARG A 9 4.35 25.84 -6.67
C ARG A 9 3.36 24.70 -6.49
N GLN A 10 3.57 23.88 -5.47
CA GLN A 10 2.74 22.74 -5.10
C GLN A 10 2.89 22.45 -3.60
N LYS A 11 1.96 21.73 -2.99
CA LYS A 11 1.99 21.45 -1.55
C LYS A 11 3.21 20.59 -1.18
N PRO A 12 4.12 21.06 -0.29
CA PRO A 12 5.34 20.33 0.05
C PRO A 12 5.11 19.05 0.83
N PHE A 13 4.10 19.00 1.72
CA PHE A 13 3.92 17.92 2.70
C PHE A 13 2.67 17.07 2.49
N GLN A 14 2.29 16.81 1.23
CA GLN A 14 1.18 15.89 0.95
C GLN A 14 1.48 14.48 1.47
N LEU A 15 0.44 13.83 2.03
CA LEU A 15 0.49 12.46 2.54
C LEU A 15 0.38 11.40 1.45
N ALA A 16 -0.28 11.74 0.33
CA ALA A 16 -0.37 10.85 -0.82
C ALA A 16 1.04 10.53 -1.34
N PRO A 17 1.38 9.25 -1.59
CA PRO A 17 2.68 8.87 -2.12
C PRO A 17 2.96 9.60 -3.45
N ASN A 18 4.05 10.36 -3.49
CA ASN A 18 4.54 10.98 -4.72
C ASN A 18 6.04 10.71 -4.85
N PRO A 19 6.46 9.84 -5.77
CA PRO A 19 7.87 9.49 -5.96
C PRO A 19 8.78 10.69 -6.27
N SER A 20 8.24 11.80 -6.80
CA SER A 20 9.00 13.02 -7.08
C SER A 20 9.49 13.72 -5.80
N PHE A 21 8.83 13.46 -4.66
CA PHE A 21 9.19 13.97 -3.35
C PHE A 21 9.99 12.96 -2.50
N LEU A 22 10.40 11.83 -3.11
CA LEU A 22 11.18 10.83 -2.40
C LEU A 22 12.57 11.38 -2.06
N TYR A 23 12.75 11.72 -0.78
CA TYR A 23 14.07 12.00 -0.23
C TYR A 23 14.83 10.69 -0.03
N LYS A 24 15.91 10.52 -0.78
CA LYS A 24 16.78 9.34 -0.70
C LYS A 24 17.77 9.48 0.45
N SER A 25 17.29 9.36 1.69
CA SER A 25 18.13 9.25 2.89
C SER A 25 19.11 8.07 2.75
N ALA A 26 20.16 8.00 3.58
CA ALA A 26 21.12 6.90 3.51
C ALA A 26 20.43 5.53 3.69
N LYS A 27 19.42 5.47 4.55
CA LYS A 27 18.58 4.28 4.79
C LYS A 27 17.69 3.95 3.59
N HIS A 28 17.09 4.98 2.98
CA HIS A 28 16.26 4.81 1.78
C HIS A 28 17.09 4.38 0.57
N GLN A 29 18.31 4.91 0.41
CA GLN A 29 19.23 4.47 -0.65
C GLN A 29 19.60 3.00 -0.49
N LYS A 30 19.85 2.54 0.74
CA LYS A 30 20.06 1.11 1.01
C LYS A 30 18.81 0.31 0.66
N ALA A 31 17.63 0.71 1.13
CA ALA A 31 16.37 0.03 0.80
C ALA A 31 16.17 -0.12 -0.72
N LEU A 32 16.38 0.97 -1.47
CA LEU A 32 16.31 0.97 -2.94
C LEU A 32 17.33 0.02 -3.54
N ALA A 33 18.59 0.04 -3.11
CA ALA A 33 19.62 -0.87 -3.61
C ALA A 33 19.28 -2.35 -3.36
N TYR A 34 18.73 -2.68 -2.18
CA TYR A 34 18.28 -4.06 -1.87
C TYR A 34 17.11 -4.49 -2.74
N LEU A 35 16.14 -3.61 -2.98
CA LEU A 35 15.01 -3.88 -3.88
C LEU A 35 15.49 -4.04 -5.33
N GLU A 36 16.31 -3.13 -5.83
CA GLU A 36 16.88 -3.16 -7.17
C GLU A 36 17.69 -4.44 -7.40
N TYR A 37 18.56 -4.80 -6.45
CA TYR A 37 19.30 -6.07 -6.49
C TYR A 37 18.36 -7.28 -6.51
N GLY A 38 17.37 -7.30 -5.61
CA GLY A 38 16.40 -8.39 -5.52
C GLY A 38 15.67 -8.60 -6.86
N LEU A 39 15.16 -7.53 -7.44
CA LEU A 39 14.39 -7.56 -8.68
C LEU A 39 15.26 -7.86 -9.92
N ALA A 40 16.48 -7.33 -9.98
CA ALA A 40 17.39 -7.56 -11.10
C ALA A 40 17.85 -9.02 -11.19
N GLU A 41 18.19 -9.63 -10.05
CA GLU A 41 18.69 -11.01 -9.99
C GLU A 41 17.59 -12.07 -10.07
N ASN A 42 16.31 -11.66 -10.19
CA ASN A 42 15.15 -12.57 -10.17
C ASN A 42 15.19 -13.55 -8.99
N VAL A 43 15.64 -13.06 -7.82
CA VAL A 43 15.71 -13.85 -6.60
C VAL A 43 14.33 -13.94 -5.96
N GLY A 44 13.97 -15.15 -5.52
CA GLY A 44 12.61 -15.58 -5.14
C GLY A 44 11.76 -14.54 -4.40
N ILE A 45 11.85 -14.51 -3.06
CA ILE A 45 11.05 -13.60 -2.24
C ILE A 45 11.92 -12.47 -1.68
N VAL A 46 11.49 -11.23 -1.92
CA VAL A 46 12.06 -10.00 -1.39
C VAL A 46 11.12 -9.43 -0.34
N VAL A 47 11.64 -9.03 0.82
CA VAL A 47 10.86 -8.50 1.94
C VAL A 47 11.34 -7.10 2.31
N LEU A 48 10.44 -6.13 2.30
CA LEU A 48 10.66 -4.77 2.79
C LEU A 48 9.74 -4.50 3.99
N THR A 49 10.33 -4.35 5.17
CA THR A 49 9.59 -3.98 6.39
C THR A 49 9.97 -2.60 6.90
N GLY A 50 9.27 -2.10 7.90
CA GLY A 50 9.56 -0.81 8.52
C GLY A 50 8.33 -0.20 9.19
N GLU A 51 8.54 0.86 9.96
CA GLU A 51 7.48 1.53 10.72
C GLU A 51 6.36 2.09 9.84
N VAL A 52 5.16 2.26 10.41
CA VAL A 52 4.04 2.91 9.73
C VAL A 52 4.47 4.31 9.28
N GLY A 53 4.29 4.61 7.99
CA GLY A 53 4.68 5.90 7.44
C GLY A 53 6.18 6.12 7.23
N SER A 54 7.02 5.08 7.31
CA SER A 54 8.47 5.15 7.04
C SER A 54 8.83 5.35 5.56
N GLY A 55 7.87 5.25 4.64
CA GLY A 55 8.09 5.47 3.21
C GLY A 55 8.23 4.19 2.37
N LYS A 56 7.96 3.00 2.94
CA LYS A 56 8.08 1.69 2.27
C LYS A 56 7.38 1.63 0.91
N THR A 57 6.08 1.94 0.86
CA THR A 57 5.28 1.97 -0.38
C THR A 57 5.84 2.97 -1.39
N THR A 58 6.37 4.12 -0.93
CA THR A 58 6.98 5.11 -1.82
C THR A 58 8.30 4.59 -2.42
N CYS A 59 9.13 3.89 -1.64
CA CYS A 59 10.33 3.20 -2.15
C CYS A 59 9.97 2.13 -3.19
N ALA A 60 9.00 1.28 -2.89
CA ALA A 60 8.55 0.25 -3.82
C ALA A 60 8.02 0.85 -5.11
N GLN A 61 7.10 1.82 -5.05
CA GLN A 61 6.59 2.53 -6.23
C GLN A 61 7.69 3.22 -7.03
N TYR A 62 8.72 3.77 -6.36
CA TYR A 62 9.86 4.36 -7.04
C TYR A 62 10.61 3.31 -7.88
N VAL A 63 10.91 2.14 -7.31
CA VAL A 63 11.60 1.06 -8.02
C VAL A 63 10.72 0.49 -9.13
N LEU A 64 9.43 0.23 -8.86
CA LEU A 64 8.48 -0.29 -9.86
C LEU A 64 8.35 0.65 -11.07
N LYS A 65 8.39 1.97 -10.88
CA LYS A 65 8.38 2.94 -12.00
C LYS A 65 9.65 2.92 -12.84
N GLN A 66 10.76 2.43 -12.29
CA GLN A 66 12.01 2.25 -13.02
C GLN A 66 12.07 0.89 -13.73
N LEU A 67 11.26 -0.08 -13.30
CA LEU A 67 11.04 -1.29 -14.08
C LEU A 67 10.34 -0.90 -15.39
N GLY A 68 11.01 -1.13 -16.52
CA GLY A 68 10.42 -0.90 -17.83
C GLY A 68 9.36 -1.96 -18.16
N ASN A 69 8.94 -2.00 -19.43
CA ASN A 69 7.91 -2.93 -19.94
C ASN A 69 8.32 -4.42 -19.96
N GLY A 70 9.43 -4.79 -19.31
CA GLY A 70 9.90 -6.18 -19.23
C GLY A 70 9.29 -6.97 -18.07
N PHE A 71 8.34 -6.36 -17.33
CA PHE A 71 7.68 -6.99 -16.19
C PHE A 71 6.16 -7.01 -16.38
N ASP A 72 5.58 -8.15 -16.03
CA ASP A 72 4.16 -8.33 -15.78
C ASP A 72 3.94 -8.25 -14.27
N ILE A 73 3.21 -7.24 -13.80
CA ILE A 73 3.18 -6.84 -12.39
C ILE A 73 1.75 -6.91 -11.85
N ALA A 74 1.53 -7.74 -10.84
CA ALA A 74 0.31 -7.76 -10.01
C ALA A 74 0.57 -7.04 -8.67
N MET A 75 -0.37 -6.21 -8.21
CA MET A 75 -0.24 -5.47 -6.93
C MET A 75 -1.44 -5.71 -6.01
N ILE A 76 -1.19 -6.32 -4.86
CA ILE A 76 -2.18 -6.56 -3.81
C ILE A 76 -1.93 -5.60 -2.65
N ALA A 77 -2.88 -4.72 -2.32
CA ALA A 77 -2.78 -3.81 -1.18
C ALA A 77 -3.82 -4.04 -0.07
N ASN A 78 -4.94 -4.71 -0.38
CA ASN A 78 -6.01 -5.01 0.57
C ASN A 78 -5.89 -6.45 1.07
N THR A 79 -5.13 -6.67 2.13
CA THR A 79 -4.72 -8.00 2.63
C THR A 79 -5.64 -8.60 3.71
N ASN A 80 -6.78 -7.99 4.05
CA ASN A 80 -7.80 -8.55 4.95
C ASN A 80 -8.64 -9.65 4.28
N VAL A 81 -7.96 -10.73 3.88
CA VAL A 81 -8.52 -11.75 2.98
C VAL A 81 -8.55 -13.10 3.67
N SER A 82 -9.65 -13.85 3.48
CA SER A 82 -9.76 -15.22 3.98
C SER A 82 -8.75 -16.13 3.27
N SER A 83 -8.26 -17.17 3.95
CA SER A 83 -7.16 -18.03 3.48
C SER A 83 -7.43 -18.85 2.20
N GLY A 84 -8.60 -18.72 1.57
CA GLY A 84 -8.92 -19.33 0.27
C GLY A 84 -9.04 -18.34 -0.90
N ASP A 85 -8.88 -17.03 -0.64
CA ASP A 85 -9.09 -15.99 -1.64
C ASP A 85 -7.77 -15.35 -2.12
N MET A 86 -6.62 -15.67 -1.51
CA MET A 86 -5.33 -15.13 -1.92
C MET A 86 -4.98 -15.54 -3.36
N LEU A 87 -5.11 -16.82 -3.71
CA LEU A 87 -4.87 -17.29 -5.07
C LEU A 87 -5.81 -16.65 -6.10
N LYS A 88 -7.08 -16.44 -5.74
CA LYS A 88 -8.06 -15.76 -6.61
C LYS A 88 -7.71 -14.29 -6.79
N MET A 89 -7.21 -13.63 -5.74
CA MET A 89 -6.78 -12.25 -5.81
C MET A 89 -5.55 -12.11 -6.71
N VAL A 90 -4.55 -12.98 -6.56
CA VAL A 90 -3.39 -13.03 -7.47
C VAL A 90 -3.84 -13.23 -8.91
N GLN A 91 -4.75 -14.17 -9.15
CA GLN A 91 -5.30 -14.44 -10.47
C GLN A 91 -6.01 -13.23 -11.07
N SER A 92 -6.84 -12.55 -10.27
CA SER A 92 -7.55 -11.34 -10.68
C SER A 92 -6.60 -10.18 -11.01
N GLU A 93 -5.53 -10.01 -10.24
CA GLU A 93 -4.55 -8.93 -10.46
C GLU A 93 -3.68 -9.15 -11.70
N PHE A 94 -3.55 -10.41 -12.16
CA PHE A 94 -2.93 -10.73 -13.45
C PHE A 94 -3.93 -10.74 -14.63
N ASP A 95 -5.18 -10.32 -14.41
CA ASP A 95 -6.26 -10.33 -15.41
C ASP A 95 -6.54 -11.73 -16.01
N ILE A 96 -6.35 -12.80 -15.22
CA ILE A 96 -6.59 -14.19 -15.63
C ILE A 96 -8.04 -14.58 -15.29
N ASP A 97 -8.83 -14.99 -16.28
CA ASP A 97 -10.19 -15.49 -16.06
C ASP A 97 -10.19 -17.03 -15.97
N SER A 98 -10.63 -17.58 -14.84
CA SER A 98 -10.95 -19.00 -14.70
C SER A 98 -12.39 -19.28 -14.25
N GLY A 99 -13.23 -18.27 -14.12
CA GLY A 99 -14.58 -18.43 -13.54
C GLY A 99 -14.57 -19.01 -12.11
N GLN A 100 -15.57 -19.86 -11.79
CA GLN A 100 -15.66 -20.57 -10.51
C GLN A 100 -14.76 -21.82 -10.53
N ALA A 101 -13.45 -21.59 -10.54
CA ALA A 101 -12.44 -22.64 -10.52
C ALA A 101 -12.14 -23.11 -9.10
N ASP A 102 -11.86 -24.41 -8.96
CA ASP A 102 -11.25 -24.92 -7.73
C ASP A 102 -9.79 -24.47 -7.62
N LYS A 103 -9.18 -24.72 -6.45
CA LYS A 103 -7.80 -24.30 -6.18
C LYS A 103 -6.80 -24.87 -7.18
N ALA A 104 -7.00 -26.10 -7.66
CA ALA A 104 -6.07 -26.73 -8.59
C ALA A 104 -6.11 -26.03 -9.96
N ALA A 105 -7.31 -25.73 -10.47
CA ALA A 105 -7.50 -25.01 -11.71
C ALA A 105 -6.96 -23.57 -11.66
N ILE A 106 -7.07 -22.88 -10.51
CA ILE A 106 -6.46 -21.55 -10.33
C ILE A 106 -4.93 -21.66 -10.45
N ILE A 107 -4.30 -22.59 -9.74
CA ILE A 107 -2.84 -22.80 -9.78
C ILE A 107 -2.38 -23.17 -11.19
N GLU A 108 -3.13 -24.02 -11.89
CA GLU A 108 -2.82 -24.40 -13.27
C GLU A 108 -2.88 -23.20 -14.21
N SER A 109 -3.91 -22.35 -14.10
CA SER A 109 -4.03 -21.13 -14.92
C SER A 109 -2.90 -20.13 -14.66
N LEU A 110 -2.51 -19.93 -13.40
CA LEU A 110 -1.38 -19.08 -13.01
C LEU A 110 -0.07 -19.62 -13.58
N ASN A 111 0.15 -20.93 -13.47
CA ASN A 111 1.35 -21.57 -14.00
C ASN A 111 1.43 -21.42 -15.53
N TYR A 112 0.33 -21.65 -16.24
CA TYR A 112 0.27 -21.46 -17.69
C TYR A 112 0.60 -20.01 -18.08
N HIS A 113 0.01 -19.04 -17.39
CA HIS A 113 0.29 -17.62 -17.60
C HIS A 113 1.76 -17.29 -17.36
N PHE A 114 2.34 -17.73 -16.24
CA PHE A 114 3.74 -17.43 -15.93
C PHE A 114 4.72 -18.08 -16.90
N ILE A 115 4.43 -19.30 -17.40
CA ILE A 115 5.22 -19.93 -18.47
C ILE A 115 5.13 -19.12 -19.76
N ALA A 116 3.94 -18.68 -20.16
CA ALA A 116 3.78 -17.84 -21.36
C ALA A 116 4.56 -16.52 -21.25
N GLN A 117 4.55 -15.87 -20.09
CA GLN A 117 5.35 -14.66 -19.86
C GLN A 117 6.85 -14.96 -19.93
N TYR A 118 7.30 -16.05 -19.31
CA TYR A 118 8.69 -16.49 -19.39
C TYR A 118 9.15 -16.76 -20.83
N GLU A 119 8.33 -17.42 -21.65
CA GLU A 119 8.63 -17.71 -23.06
C GLU A 119 8.76 -16.45 -23.92
N THR A 120 8.06 -15.36 -23.56
CA THR A 120 8.18 -14.05 -24.22
C THR A 120 9.35 -13.21 -23.69
N GLY A 121 10.07 -13.70 -22.66
CA GLY A 121 11.13 -12.96 -21.98
C GLY A 121 10.61 -11.91 -20.98
N THR A 122 9.31 -11.91 -20.68
CA THR A 122 8.68 -11.03 -19.69
C THR A 122 8.78 -11.66 -18.30
N ARG A 123 9.26 -10.91 -17.32
CA ARG A 123 9.37 -11.39 -15.92
C ARG A 123 8.09 -11.12 -15.17
N THR A 124 7.64 -12.07 -14.35
CA THR A 124 6.43 -11.88 -13.55
C THR A 124 6.77 -11.47 -12.11
N LEU A 125 6.13 -10.40 -11.63
CA LEU A 125 6.31 -9.86 -10.29
C LEU A 125 4.97 -9.72 -9.56
N LEU A 126 4.85 -10.36 -8.40
CA LEU A 126 3.75 -10.17 -7.47
C LEU A 126 4.20 -9.26 -6.32
N VAL A 127 3.56 -8.09 -6.18
CA VAL A 127 3.78 -7.17 -5.07
C VAL A 127 2.62 -7.29 -4.09
N ILE A 128 2.92 -7.49 -2.82
CA ILE A 128 1.92 -7.52 -1.75
C ILE A 128 2.30 -6.45 -0.72
N ASP A 129 1.52 -5.37 -0.68
CA ASP A 129 1.62 -4.31 0.32
C ASP A 129 0.73 -4.63 1.54
N GLU A 130 1.08 -4.06 2.69
CA GLU A 130 0.47 -4.35 3.99
C GLU A 130 0.43 -5.88 4.29
N ALA A 131 1.49 -6.59 3.93
CA ALA A 131 1.57 -8.05 4.03
C ALA A 131 1.50 -8.60 5.47
N GLN A 132 1.65 -7.74 6.50
CA GLN A 132 1.41 -8.15 7.89
C GLN A 132 -0.04 -8.54 8.18
N ASN A 133 -1.01 -8.13 7.35
CA ASN A 133 -2.40 -8.57 7.54
C ASN A 133 -2.67 -9.95 6.93
N LEU A 134 -1.69 -10.54 6.21
CA LEU A 134 -1.83 -11.89 5.69
C LEU A 134 -1.82 -12.91 6.83
N SER A 135 -2.80 -13.80 6.82
CA SER A 135 -2.77 -14.98 7.69
C SER A 135 -1.60 -15.90 7.33
N ALA A 136 -1.17 -16.72 8.30
CA ALA A 136 -0.20 -17.78 8.09
C ALA A 136 -0.54 -18.70 6.90
N ALA A 137 -1.83 -19.01 6.71
CA ALA A 137 -2.29 -19.82 5.60
C ALA A 137 -2.15 -19.11 4.25
N ALA A 138 -2.43 -17.80 4.18
CA ALA A 138 -2.24 -17.01 2.96
C ALA A 138 -0.75 -16.86 2.60
N LEU A 139 0.13 -16.65 3.59
CA LEU A 139 1.59 -16.68 3.38
C LEU A 139 2.06 -18.03 2.85
N GLU A 140 1.47 -19.14 3.32
CA GLU A 140 1.79 -20.46 2.78
C GLU A 140 1.35 -20.61 1.31
N GLU A 141 0.21 -20.04 0.90
CA GLU A 141 -0.17 -20.01 -0.52
C GLU A 141 0.82 -19.20 -1.36
N VAL A 142 1.27 -18.05 -0.86
CA VAL A 142 2.33 -17.24 -1.50
C VAL A 142 3.63 -18.04 -1.62
N ARG A 143 4.01 -18.77 -0.56
CA ARG A 143 5.18 -19.67 -0.58
C ARG A 143 5.04 -20.73 -1.66
N MET A 144 3.86 -21.32 -1.81
CA MET A 144 3.60 -22.35 -2.80
C MET A 144 3.73 -21.81 -4.22
N LEU A 145 3.23 -20.59 -4.50
CA LEU A 145 3.41 -19.92 -5.79
C LEU A 145 4.88 -19.66 -6.13
N SER A 146 5.71 -19.33 -5.13
CA SER A 146 7.15 -19.15 -5.34
C SER A 146 7.90 -20.41 -5.82
N ASN A 147 7.26 -21.59 -5.75
CA ASN A 147 7.82 -22.85 -6.25
C ASN A 147 7.61 -23.08 -7.75
N LEU A 148 6.80 -22.25 -8.42
CA LEU A 148 6.59 -22.38 -9.85
C LEU A 148 7.89 -22.03 -10.58
N GLN A 149 8.45 -23.03 -11.28
CA GLN A 149 9.73 -22.94 -11.96
C GLN A 149 9.63 -23.60 -13.35
N ALA A 150 10.32 -23.01 -14.32
CA ALA A 150 10.58 -23.63 -15.63
C ALA A 150 12.08 -23.89 -15.75
N ASP A 151 12.45 -25.15 -15.94
CA ASP A 151 13.83 -25.65 -15.90
C ASP A 151 14.60 -25.27 -14.63
N GLN A 152 15.39 -24.18 -14.69
CA GLN A 152 16.20 -23.67 -13.59
C GLN A 152 15.78 -22.26 -13.12
N TYR A 153 14.71 -21.70 -13.70
CA TYR A 153 14.32 -20.31 -13.50
C TYR A 153 13.02 -20.21 -12.70
N ALA A 154 12.99 -19.27 -11.75
CA ALA A 154 11.77 -18.89 -11.06
C ALA A 154 10.82 -18.17 -12.03
N LEU A 155 9.59 -18.66 -12.10
CA LEU A 155 8.54 -18.09 -12.96
C LEU A 155 7.86 -16.88 -12.31
N LEU A 156 7.91 -16.78 -10.98
CA LEU A 156 7.30 -15.71 -10.21
C LEU A 156 8.28 -15.15 -9.20
N GLN A 157 8.50 -13.84 -9.26
CA GLN A 157 9.15 -13.09 -8.21
C GLN A 157 8.12 -12.46 -7.27
N ILE A 158 8.42 -12.41 -5.97
CA ILE A 158 7.49 -11.86 -4.96
C ILE A 158 8.17 -10.75 -4.16
N LEU A 159 7.51 -9.60 -4.07
CA LEU A 159 7.88 -8.49 -3.19
C LEU A 159 6.83 -8.33 -2.09
N LEU A 160 7.20 -8.64 -0.85
CA LEU A 160 6.37 -8.39 0.33
C LEU A 160 6.76 -7.05 0.96
N ILE A 161 5.78 -6.19 1.18
CA ILE A 161 5.94 -4.92 1.89
C ILE A 161 5.04 -4.96 3.12
N GLY A 162 5.58 -4.65 4.30
CA GLY A 162 4.79 -4.72 5.51
C GLY A 162 5.38 -3.99 6.71
N GLN A 163 4.68 -4.09 7.82
CA GLN A 163 5.08 -3.54 9.11
C GLN A 163 6.01 -4.52 9.88
N PRO A 164 6.62 -4.13 11.01
CA PRO A 164 7.53 -5.02 11.77
C PRO A 164 6.92 -6.39 12.13
N GLU A 165 5.61 -6.46 12.35
CA GLU A 165 4.82 -7.65 12.67
C GLU A 165 4.91 -8.73 11.59
N LEU A 166 5.10 -8.35 10.32
CA LEU A 166 5.37 -9.30 9.26
C LEU A 166 6.68 -10.05 9.53
N LEU A 167 7.73 -9.33 9.95
CA LEU A 167 9.02 -9.94 10.25
C LEU A 167 8.92 -10.86 11.48
N GLU A 168 8.11 -10.49 12.48
CA GLU A 168 7.84 -11.33 13.64
C GLU A 168 7.14 -12.62 13.23
N THR A 169 6.13 -12.53 12.36
CA THR A 169 5.40 -13.68 11.81
C THR A 169 6.33 -14.60 11.04
N LEU A 170 7.17 -14.05 10.15
CA LEU A 170 8.11 -14.82 9.34
C LEU A 170 9.22 -15.50 10.17
N LYS A 171 9.52 -14.98 11.38
CA LYS A 171 10.48 -15.58 12.30
C LYS A 171 9.90 -16.73 13.13
N GLN A 172 8.58 -16.93 13.11
CA GLN A 172 7.96 -18.03 13.85
C GLN A 172 8.42 -19.39 13.31
N PRO A 173 8.56 -20.43 14.16
CA PRO A 173 8.98 -21.76 13.72
C PRO A 173 8.07 -22.37 12.64
N SER A 174 6.78 -22.07 12.66
CA SER A 174 5.79 -22.47 11.64
C SER A 174 6.10 -21.89 10.26
N MET A 175 6.79 -20.76 10.18
CA MET A 175 7.16 -20.06 8.95
C MET A 175 8.57 -20.38 8.47
N TRP A 176 9.28 -21.32 9.10
CA TRP A 176 10.67 -21.66 8.75
C TRP A 176 10.87 -21.92 7.25
N GLN A 177 9.96 -22.68 6.63
CA GLN A 177 10.04 -23.00 5.20
C GLN A 177 9.84 -21.76 4.30
N PHE A 178 8.99 -20.82 4.73
CA PHE A 178 8.81 -19.54 4.04
C PHE A 178 10.07 -18.70 4.17
N ALA A 179 10.59 -18.54 5.40
CA ALA A 179 11.75 -17.72 5.70
C ALA A 179 12.98 -18.15 4.89
N GLN A 180 13.17 -19.45 4.63
CA GLN A 180 14.26 -19.94 3.78
C GLN A 180 14.14 -19.55 2.29
N ARG A 181 12.96 -19.11 1.84
CA ARG A 181 12.75 -18.59 0.47
C ARG A 181 12.92 -17.08 0.37
N VAL A 182 13.04 -16.38 1.50
CA VAL A 182 13.35 -14.96 1.53
C VAL A 182 14.82 -14.77 1.19
N ALA A 183 15.09 -14.37 -0.04
CA ALA A 183 16.45 -14.14 -0.53
C ALA A 183 17.00 -12.79 -0.07
N VAL A 184 16.13 -11.80 0.04
CA VAL A 184 16.50 -10.43 0.43
C VAL A 184 15.48 -9.93 1.44
N SER A 185 15.96 -9.39 2.56
CA SER A 185 15.13 -8.73 3.56
C SER A 185 15.78 -7.43 4.01
N PHE A 186 15.02 -6.33 4.00
CA PHE A 186 15.47 -5.03 4.50
C PHE A 186 14.40 -4.42 5.41
N HIS A 187 14.84 -3.82 6.51
CA HIS A 187 13.99 -3.12 7.47
C HIS A 187 14.29 -1.62 7.44
N LEU A 188 13.33 -0.83 6.94
CA LEU A 188 13.40 0.62 6.82
C LEU A 188 13.04 1.28 8.14
N THR A 189 14.06 1.80 8.82
CA THR A 189 13.91 2.54 10.08
C THR A 189 13.59 4.02 9.85
N ALA A 190 13.09 4.69 10.90
CA ALA A 190 12.83 6.13 10.91
C ALA A 190 14.09 6.96 10.60
N LEU A 191 13.91 8.20 10.14
CA LEU A 191 15.00 9.12 9.86
C LEU A 191 15.67 9.55 11.16
N ASP A 192 16.98 9.78 11.15
CA ASP A 192 17.64 10.49 12.26
C ASP A 192 17.37 12.01 12.20
N GLN A 193 17.86 12.75 13.19
CA GLN A 193 17.69 14.20 13.29
C GLN A 193 18.24 14.96 12.06
N ASN A 194 19.42 14.56 11.57
CA ASN A 194 20.06 15.20 10.42
C ASN A 194 19.31 14.84 9.12
N GLU A 195 18.91 13.58 8.99
CA GLU A 195 18.08 13.11 7.89
C GLU A 195 16.71 13.80 7.88
N THR A 196 16.13 14.09 9.03
CA THR A 196 14.85 14.82 9.18
C THR A 196 14.98 16.26 8.71
N ALA A 197 16.05 16.96 9.12
CA ALA A 197 16.34 18.31 8.62
C ALA A 197 16.48 18.33 7.10
N ALA A 198 17.26 17.40 6.55
CA ALA A 198 17.46 17.27 5.12
C ALA A 198 16.18 16.86 4.37
N TYR A 199 15.34 16.02 4.97
CA TYR A 199 14.02 15.63 4.44
C TYR A 199 13.09 16.84 4.28
N ILE A 200 12.95 17.64 5.34
CA ILE A 200 12.12 18.86 5.35
C ILE A 200 12.63 19.82 4.27
N ALA A 201 13.94 20.10 4.25
CA ALA A 201 14.56 20.98 3.26
C ALA A 201 14.35 20.46 1.82
N HIS A 202 14.50 19.15 1.61
CA HIS A 202 14.25 18.52 0.31
C HIS A 202 12.80 18.74 -0.14
N ARG A 203 11.80 18.47 0.70
CA ARG A 203 10.39 18.63 0.31
C ARG A 203 10.03 20.09 0.00
N ILE A 204 10.55 21.03 0.79
CA ILE A 204 10.35 22.48 0.55
C ILE A 204 10.96 22.88 -0.80
N LYS A 205 12.20 22.47 -1.07
CA LYS A 205 12.90 22.76 -2.33
C LYS A 205 12.18 22.15 -3.53
N THR A 206 11.74 20.90 -3.43
CA THR A 206 10.97 20.20 -4.49
C THR A 206 9.63 20.88 -4.75
N ALA A 207 9.00 21.47 -3.73
CA ALA A 207 7.81 22.30 -3.88
C ALA A 207 8.08 23.71 -4.43
N GLY A 208 9.34 24.13 -4.55
CA GLY A 208 9.76 25.46 -4.99
C GLY A 208 9.71 26.54 -3.90
N GLY A 209 9.59 26.15 -2.63
CA GLY A 209 9.59 27.09 -1.51
C GLY A 209 10.99 27.61 -1.11
N PRO A 210 11.05 28.60 -0.21
CA PRO A 210 12.29 29.21 0.22
C PRO A 210 13.11 28.30 1.14
N GLU A 211 14.44 28.36 1.00
CA GLU A 211 15.35 27.74 1.96
C GLU A 211 15.26 28.45 3.33
N GLY A 212 15.42 27.70 4.42
CA GLY A 212 15.37 28.25 5.78
C GLY A 212 13.97 28.61 6.29
N LEU A 213 12.90 28.17 5.62
CA LEU A 213 11.52 28.42 6.06
C LEU A 213 11.25 27.89 7.49
N PHE A 214 11.87 26.77 7.85
CA PHE A 214 11.83 26.23 9.21
C PHE A 214 13.15 26.54 9.90
N THR A 215 13.05 27.14 11.08
CA THR A 215 14.23 27.41 11.92
C THR A 215 14.86 26.10 12.42
N PRO A 216 16.17 26.06 12.73
CA PRO A 216 16.81 24.87 13.29
C PRO A 216 16.12 24.33 14.56
N ALA A 217 15.62 25.24 15.41
CA ALA A 217 14.87 24.89 16.61
C ALA A 217 13.50 24.26 16.29
N ALA A 218 12.80 24.75 15.25
CA ALA A 218 11.56 24.13 14.78
C ALA A 218 11.81 22.72 14.22
N VAL A 219 12.88 22.54 13.43
CA VAL A 219 13.26 21.23 12.90
C VAL A 219 13.57 20.24 14.02
N GLN A 220 14.24 20.70 15.08
CA GLN A 220 14.49 19.88 16.26
C GLN A 220 13.19 19.43 16.92
N ALA A 221 12.27 20.36 17.19
CA ALA A 221 10.99 20.03 17.80
C ALA A 221 10.15 19.09 16.92
N ILE A 222 10.18 19.27 15.60
CA ILE A 222 9.53 18.35 14.65
C ILE A 222 10.13 16.95 14.76
N TYR A 223 11.45 16.81 14.85
CA TYR A 223 12.09 15.50 15.02
C TYR A 223 11.66 14.85 16.35
N ASP A 224 11.71 15.60 17.45
CA ASP A 224 11.36 15.09 18.78
C ASP A 224 9.90 14.61 18.85
N LEU A 225 8.97 15.34 18.22
CA LEU A 225 7.56 14.97 18.17
C LEU A 225 7.24 13.86 17.16
N SER A 226 7.99 13.76 16.05
CA SER A 226 7.71 12.79 14.99
C SER A 226 8.43 11.45 15.15
N GLY A 227 9.46 11.40 16.01
CA GLY A 227 10.38 10.26 16.08
C GLY A 227 11.13 10.01 14.75
N GLY A 228 11.21 11.01 13.87
CA GLY A 228 11.81 10.88 12.54
C GLY A 228 10.95 10.11 11.53
N ILE A 229 9.68 9.85 11.82
CA ILE A 229 8.76 9.15 10.91
C ILE A 229 8.29 10.13 9.81
N PRO A 230 8.57 9.88 8.51
CA PRO A 230 8.20 10.77 7.42
C PRO A 230 6.72 11.19 7.41
N ARG A 231 5.78 10.26 7.66
CA ARG A 231 4.35 10.59 7.73
C ARG A 231 4.04 11.59 8.85
N SER A 232 4.57 11.38 10.06
CA SER A 232 4.40 12.28 11.20
C SER A 232 5.05 13.64 10.93
N ILE A 233 6.27 13.65 10.37
CA ILE A 233 6.95 14.89 9.94
C ILE A 233 6.05 15.68 8.99
N ASN A 234 5.44 15.01 8.00
CA ASN A 234 4.58 15.67 7.01
C ASN A 234 3.34 16.29 7.65
N LEU A 235 2.70 15.59 8.58
CA LEU A 235 1.52 16.10 9.27
C LEU A 235 1.86 17.34 10.10
N ILE A 236 2.92 17.28 10.90
CA ILE A 236 3.37 18.40 11.73
C ILE A 236 3.77 19.59 10.85
N CYS A 237 4.55 19.36 9.79
CA CYS A 237 4.96 20.43 8.88
C CYS A 237 3.76 21.04 8.14
N GLN A 238 2.77 20.22 7.74
CA GLN A 238 1.55 20.72 7.10
C GLN A 238 0.74 21.61 8.05
N ALA A 239 0.59 21.21 9.31
CA ALA A 239 -0.05 22.04 10.34
C ALA A 239 0.74 23.33 10.59
N ALA A 240 2.07 23.24 10.66
CA ALA A 240 2.96 24.39 10.87
C ALA A 240 2.83 25.45 9.78
N LEU A 241 2.73 25.03 8.52
CA LEU A 241 2.49 25.97 7.41
C LEU A 241 1.11 26.65 7.50
N VAL A 242 0.10 25.99 8.07
CA VAL A 242 -1.23 26.59 8.26
C VAL A 242 -1.21 27.60 9.42
N TYR A 243 -0.61 27.24 10.55
CA TYR A 243 -0.48 28.13 11.72
C TYR A 243 0.36 29.36 11.38
N GLY A 244 1.56 29.16 10.83
CA GLY A 244 2.41 30.29 10.45
C GLY A 244 1.75 31.19 9.40
N PHE A 245 0.92 30.64 8.50
CA PHE A 245 0.14 31.48 7.58
C PHE A 245 -0.94 32.29 8.29
N ALA A 246 -1.64 31.72 9.27
CA ALA A 246 -2.64 32.43 10.06
C ALA A 246 -2.02 33.58 10.89
N ASP A 247 -0.78 33.38 11.36
CA ASP A 247 -0.01 34.37 12.12
C ASP A 247 0.82 35.31 11.23
N GLU A 248 0.71 35.19 9.90
CA GLU A 248 1.51 35.93 8.90
C GLU A 248 3.04 35.83 9.14
N ALA A 249 3.51 34.72 9.70
CA ALA A 249 4.91 34.48 10.03
C ALA A 249 5.74 34.13 8.79
N GLU A 250 6.81 34.89 8.52
CA GLU A 250 7.71 34.61 7.38
C GLU A 250 8.52 33.30 7.56
N THR A 251 8.74 32.87 8.81
CA THR A 251 9.47 31.67 9.18
C THR A 251 8.76 30.88 10.26
N ILE A 252 8.84 29.55 10.20
CA ILE A 252 8.30 28.65 11.21
C ILE A 252 9.30 28.48 12.36
N SER A 253 8.93 29.02 13.53
CA SER A 253 9.69 28.90 14.79
C SER A 253 9.29 27.64 15.57
N GLN A 254 10.06 27.34 16.62
CA GLN A 254 9.75 26.27 17.56
C GLN A 254 8.42 26.50 18.30
N ASP A 255 8.06 27.75 18.60
CA ASP A 255 6.84 28.10 19.33
C ASP A 255 5.58 27.65 18.57
N ILE A 256 5.56 27.81 17.24
CA ILE A 256 4.47 27.32 16.38
C ILE A 256 4.35 25.79 16.47
N ILE A 257 5.48 25.08 16.53
CA ILE A 257 5.48 23.61 16.64
C ILE A 257 4.93 23.16 17.99
N HIS A 258 5.31 23.84 19.08
CA HIS A 258 4.78 23.55 20.41
C HIS A 258 3.27 23.83 20.49
N GLN A 259 2.80 24.92 19.90
CA GLN A 259 1.38 25.25 19.87
C GLN A 259 0.57 24.16 19.14
N ILE A 260 1.07 23.63 18.02
CA ILE A 260 0.43 22.52 17.30
C ILE A 260 0.33 21.26 18.15
N HIS A 261 1.39 20.99 18.93
CA HIS A 261 1.40 19.86 19.85
C HIS A 261 0.37 20.03 20.98
N GLU A 262 0.29 21.22 21.57
CA GLU A 262 -0.71 21.56 22.60
C GLU A 262 -2.14 21.45 22.08
N ASP A 263 -2.39 21.94 20.85
CA ASP A 263 -3.69 21.88 20.18
C ASP A 263 -4.05 20.47 19.67
N ARG A 264 -3.14 19.50 19.81
CA ARG A 264 -3.28 18.11 19.32
C ARG A 264 -3.64 18.01 17.84
N ILE A 265 -3.15 18.94 17.01
CA ILE A 265 -3.43 18.97 15.58
C ILE A 265 -2.32 18.23 14.82
N GLY A 266 -2.69 17.27 13.96
CA GLY A 266 -1.74 16.58 13.08
C GLY A 266 -0.89 15.51 13.77
N VAL A 267 -1.01 15.34 15.08
CA VAL A 267 -0.60 14.11 15.77
C VAL A 267 -1.78 13.14 15.60
N GLY A 268 -1.53 11.90 15.16
CA GLY A 268 -2.60 10.90 15.07
C GLY A 268 -3.30 10.71 16.43
N ILE A 269 -4.41 9.98 16.47
CA ILE A 269 -4.97 9.55 17.77
C ILE A 269 -3.93 8.62 18.40
N GLU A 270 -3.01 9.17 19.19
CA GLU A 270 -2.06 8.40 19.99
C GLU A 270 -2.86 7.77 21.14
N SER A 271 -3.04 6.45 21.07
CA SER A 271 -3.20 5.66 22.28
C SER A 271 -1.83 5.57 22.95
N GLU A 272 -1.71 6.07 24.18
CA GLU A 272 -0.46 5.97 24.95
C GLU A 272 0.03 4.52 24.99
N PRO A 273 1.33 4.25 24.72
CA PRO A 273 1.91 2.95 25.04
C PRO A 273 1.99 2.83 26.57
N GLU A 274 1.37 1.77 27.12
CA GLU A 274 1.58 1.38 28.51
C GLU A 274 3.08 1.34 28.80
N LYS A 275 3.54 2.22 29.71
CA LYS A 275 4.89 2.16 30.25
C LYS A 275 5.03 0.83 31.01
N THR A 276 5.58 -0.18 30.35
CA THR A 276 6.15 -1.33 31.04
C THR A 276 7.38 -0.85 31.80
N GLN A 277 7.18 -0.43 33.05
CA GLN A 277 8.28 -0.21 33.98
C GLN A 277 8.90 -1.57 34.30
N ALA A 278 10.14 -1.75 33.87
CA ALA A 278 11.02 -2.78 34.39
C ALA A 278 11.30 -2.49 35.88
N ASN A 279 10.89 -3.42 36.75
CA ASN A 279 11.36 -3.46 38.13
C ASN A 279 12.76 -4.09 38.18
N PRO A 280 13.75 -3.45 38.82
CA PRO A 280 14.80 -4.16 39.54
C PRO A 280 14.33 -4.45 40.98
N GLU A 281 14.75 -5.59 41.49
CA GLU A 281 14.47 -6.13 42.83
C GLU A 281 14.92 -5.19 43.96
N SER A 282 14.15 -5.10 45.06
CA SER A 282 14.51 -5.55 46.42
C SER A 282 13.70 -4.85 47.53
N ASP A 283 13.05 -5.67 48.36
CA ASP A 283 12.78 -5.59 49.81
C ASP A 283 12.51 -4.25 50.53
N GLY A 284 11.37 -4.21 51.23
CA GLY A 284 11.12 -3.30 52.35
C GLY A 284 9.63 -3.14 52.68
N GLU A 285 9.21 -3.67 53.84
CA GLU A 285 7.86 -3.55 54.43
C GLU A 285 7.33 -2.11 54.49
N ILE A 286 6.00 -1.92 54.42
CA ILE A 286 5.16 -1.20 55.41
C ILE A 286 3.66 -1.25 55.02
N ASP A 287 2.87 -1.67 56.03
CA ASP A 287 1.46 -1.44 56.38
C ASP A 287 0.33 -1.42 55.35
N VAL A 288 -0.49 -2.47 55.45
CA VAL A 288 -1.87 -2.55 54.96
C VAL A 288 -2.82 -2.17 56.09
N ALA A 289 -3.31 -0.93 56.09
CA ALA A 289 -4.59 -0.60 56.74
C ALA A 289 -5.18 0.71 56.20
N SER A 290 -6.45 0.63 55.80
CA SER A 290 -7.43 1.72 55.59
C SER A 290 -7.48 2.44 54.23
N ALA A 291 -8.05 1.80 53.19
CA ALA A 291 -8.65 2.50 52.03
C ALA A 291 -9.67 1.70 51.18
N GLU A 292 -10.24 0.57 51.64
CA GLU A 292 -11.05 -0.31 50.76
C GLU A 292 -12.55 0.03 50.61
N GLY A 293 -13.04 1.13 51.18
CA GLY A 293 -14.49 1.41 51.20
C GLY A 293 -15.03 2.32 50.10
N VAL A 294 -14.20 3.20 49.52
CA VAL A 294 -14.69 4.33 48.70
C VAL A 294 -14.34 4.19 47.21
N ASN A 295 -13.30 3.42 46.87
CA ASN A 295 -12.79 3.34 45.50
C ASN A 295 -13.55 2.34 44.59
N SER A 296 -14.21 1.32 45.16
CA SER A 296 -14.87 0.27 44.37
C SER A 296 -16.14 0.74 43.66
N ARG A 297 -16.96 1.58 44.31
CA ARG A 297 -18.20 2.11 43.70
C ARG A 297 -17.93 3.12 42.59
N LEU A 298 -16.94 3.98 42.78
CA LEU A 298 -16.50 4.94 41.75
C LEU A 298 -15.88 4.23 40.54
N LEU A 299 -15.14 3.13 40.77
CA LEU A 299 -14.62 2.31 39.68
C LEU A 299 -15.72 1.61 38.89
N GLU A 300 -16.72 1.03 39.57
CA GLU A 300 -17.85 0.35 38.91
C GLU A 300 -18.68 1.34 38.06
N GLU A 301 -18.98 2.53 38.59
CA GLU A 301 -19.68 3.57 37.81
C GLU A 301 -18.84 4.04 36.60
N THR A 302 -17.52 4.16 36.75
CA THR A 302 -16.63 4.56 35.65
C THR A 302 -16.57 3.48 34.56
N ILE A 303 -16.49 2.21 34.95
CA ILE A 303 -16.47 1.07 34.01
C ILE A 303 -17.80 0.98 33.25
N ASP A 304 -18.93 1.20 33.91
CA ASP A 304 -20.24 1.15 33.26
C ASP A 304 -20.47 2.33 32.31
N ASN A 305 -19.97 3.53 32.66
CA ASN A 305 -19.98 4.68 31.76
C ASN A 305 -19.13 4.42 30.50
N ILE A 306 -17.91 3.89 30.66
CA ILE A 306 -17.04 3.53 29.53
C ILE A 306 -17.70 2.44 28.67
N ARG A 307 -18.32 1.43 29.28
CA ARG A 307 -19.05 0.37 28.54
C ARG A 307 -20.21 0.93 27.74
N MET A 308 -20.96 1.88 28.28
CA MET A 308 -22.05 2.54 27.54
C MET A 308 -21.51 3.35 26.36
N GLU A 309 -20.43 4.10 26.55
CA GLU A 309 -19.83 4.91 25.49
C GLU A 309 -19.27 4.02 24.36
N VAL A 310 -18.54 2.97 24.70
CA VAL A 310 -18.01 2.00 23.73
C VAL A 310 -19.14 1.30 22.97
N LYS A 311 -20.22 0.87 23.65
CA LYS A 311 -21.39 0.27 22.99
C LYS A 311 -22.09 1.26 22.05
N GLY A 312 -22.16 2.54 22.42
CA GLY A 312 -22.70 3.59 21.56
C GLY A 312 -21.87 3.77 20.29
N ARG A 313 -20.55 3.85 20.43
CA ARG A 313 -19.62 3.98 19.30
C ARG A 313 -19.64 2.76 18.37
N ILE A 314 -19.72 1.54 18.91
CA ILE A 314 -19.83 0.33 18.10
C ILE A 314 -21.09 0.37 17.24
N ARG A 315 -22.25 0.72 17.82
CA ARG A 315 -23.50 0.84 17.05
C ARG A 315 -23.41 1.91 15.97
N GLN A 316 -22.83 3.06 16.29
CA GLN A 316 -22.64 4.13 15.32
C GLN A 316 -21.73 3.69 14.16
N MET A 317 -20.64 2.98 14.46
CA MET A 317 -19.76 2.42 13.43
C MET A 317 -20.45 1.35 12.60
N GLU A 318 -21.28 0.50 13.20
CA GLU A 318 -22.07 -0.50 12.47
C GLU A 318 -23.08 0.16 11.52
N ASP A 319 -23.74 1.23 11.94
CA ASP A 319 -24.68 1.99 11.11
C ASP A 319 -23.96 2.69 9.95
N ASP A 320 -22.84 3.37 10.23
CA ASP A 320 -22.02 4.04 9.20
C ASP A 320 -21.46 3.04 8.18
N LEU A 321 -20.99 1.88 8.64
CA LEU A 321 -20.46 0.82 7.78
C LEU A 321 -21.58 0.23 6.90
N ASN A 322 -22.77 0.02 7.45
CA ASN A 322 -23.92 -0.44 6.69
C ASN A 322 -24.37 0.58 5.64
N GLU A 323 -24.35 1.88 5.96
CA GLU A 323 -24.66 2.93 5.00
C GLU A 323 -23.64 2.99 3.86
N GLN A 324 -22.35 2.92 4.18
CA GLN A 324 -21.27 2.86 3.19
C GLN A 324 -21.41 1.63 2.28
N ASN A 325 -21.70 0.46 2.85
CA ASN A 325 -21.85 -0.77 2.07
C ASN A 325 -23.05 -0.69 1.12
N ASN A 326 -24.18 -0.13 1.58
CA ASN A 326 -25.35 0.10 0.74
C ASN A 326 -25.07 1.09 -0.41
N ASN A 327 -24.26 2.12 -0.16
CA ASN A 327 -23.86 3.07 -1.20
C ASN A 327 -22.92 2.44 -2.24
N LEU A 328 -21.97 1.60 -1.80
CA LEU A 328 -21.09 0.81 -2.67
C LEU A 328 -21.89 -0.15 -3.56
N ILE A 329 -22.87 -0.87 -2.99
CA ILE A 329 -23.75 -1.77 -3.75
C ILE A 329 -24.46 -1.01 -4.87
N ARG A 330 -25.05 0.17 -4.57
CA ARG A 330 -25.71 1.00 -5.58
C ARG A 330 -24.75 1.47 -6.68
N GLN A 331 -23.51 1.83 -6.33
CA GLN A 331 -22.50 2.22 -7.32
C GLN A 331 -22.13 1.04 -8.24
N VAL A 332 -21.89 -0.14 -7.67
CA VAL A 332 -21.58 -1.35 -8.45
C VAL A 332 -22.73 -1.72 -9.38
N GLU A 333 -23.98 -1.67 -8.90
CA GLU A 333 -25.17 -1.91 -9.72
C GLU A 333 -25.26 -0.94 -10.91
N SER A 334 -24.98 0.35 -10.68
CA SER A 334 -24.99 1.37 -11.73
C SER A 334 -23.92 1.10 -12.80
N LEU A 335 -22.70 0.73 -12.39
CA LEU A 335 -21.60 0.39 -13.30
C LEU A 335 -21.88 -0.89 -14.09
N LEU A 336 -22.52 -1.89 -13.48
CA LEU A 336 -22.93 -3.11 -14.16
C LEU A 336 -23.99 -2.85 -15.23
N ILE A 337 -24.94 -1.95 -14.98
CA ILE A 337 -25.93 -1.52 -15.97
C ILE A 337 -25.25 -0.82 -17.13
N GLU A 338 -24.30 0.09 -16.86
CA GLU A 338 -23.54 0.81 -17.89
C GLU A 338 -22.69 -0.15 -18.73
N LYS A 339 -21.95 -1.06 -18.10
CA LYS A 339 -21.14 -2.08 -18.79
C LYS A 339 -21.99 -2.97 -19.70
N ARG A 340 -23.17 -3.41 -19.24
CA ARG A 340 -24.12 -4.19 -20.07
C ARG A 340 -24.61 -3.38 -21.27
N ARG A 341 -24.87 -2.08 -21.10
CA ARG A 341 -25.27 -1.20 -22.21
C ARG A 341 -24.17 -1.07 -23.25
N ILE A 342 -22.93 -0.92 -22.80
CA ILE A 342 -21.74 -0.84 -23.67
C ILE A 342 -21.53 -2.17 -24.42
N SER A 343 -21.60 -3.31 -23.73
CA SER A 343 -21.48 -4.64 -24.36
C SER A 343 -22.50 -4.87 -25.47
N ARG A 344 -23.79 -4.54 -25.24
CA ARG A 344 -24.82 -4.65 -26.30
C ARG A 344 -24.51 -3.75 -27.51
N GLY A 345 -23.90 -2.58 -27.27
CA GLY A 345 -23.46 -1.69 -28.34
C GLY A 345 -22.35 -2.31 -29.19
N TYR A 346 -21.41 -3.04 -28.56
CA TYR A 346 -20.36 -3.78 -29.28
C TYR A 346 -20.92 -4.97 -30.04
N GLU A 347 -21.82 -5.77 -29.45
CA GLU A 347 -22.50 -6.88 -30.13
C GLU A 347 -23.19 -6.40 -31.42
N HIS A 348 -23.93 -5.29 -31.37
CA HIS A 348 -24.58 -4.73 -32.55
C HIS A 348 -23.60 -4.31 -33.65
N ARG A 349 -22.42 -3.79 -33.27
CA ARG A 349 -21.36 -3.42 -34.23
C ARG A 349 -20.69 -4.64 -34.83
N ILE A 350 -20.48 -5.69 -34.04
CA ILE A 350 -19.91 -6.96 -34.50
C ILE A 350 -20.83 -7.61 -35.53
N THR A 351 -22.13 -7.75 -35.22
CA THR A 351 -23.11 -8.31 -36.18
C THR A 351 -23.17 -7.49 -37.47
N GLY A 352 -23.07 -6.15 -37.37
CA GLY A 352 -23.02 -5.28 -38.54
C GLY A 352 -21.75 -5.43 -39.39
N LEU A 353 -20.61 -5.82 -38.79
CA LEU A 353 -19.37 -6.12 -39.51
C LEU A 353 -19.43 -7.51 -40.17
N GLU A 354 -19.98 -8.51 -39.49
CA GLU A 354 -20.18 -9.86 -40.02
C GLU A 354 -21.04 -9.84 -41.29
N GLN A 355 -22.15 -9.10 -41.28
CA GLN A 355 -23.02 -8.94 -42.44
C GLN A 355 -22.26 -8.36 -43.65
N ARG A 356 -21.41 -7.34 -43.43
CA ARG A 356 -20.61 -6.74 -44.51
C ARG A 356 -19.54 -7.68 -45.04
N MET A 357 -18.92 -8.47 -44.16
CA MET A 357 -17.97 -9.50 -44.58
C MET A 357 -18.64 -10.55 -45.46
N GLU A 358 -19.86 -10.96 -45.11
CA GLU A 358 -20.63 -11.92 -45.89
C GLU A 358 -21.03 -11.36 -47.27
N ASP A 359 -21.50 -10.11 -47.32
CA ASP A 359 -21.78 -9.43 -48.58
C ASP A 359 -20.53 -9.33 -49.48
N MET A 360 -19.37 -9.02 -48.88
CA MET A 360 -18.10 -8.92 -49.60
C MET A 360 -17.63 -10.28 -50.13
N ASN A 361 -17.79 -11.35 -49.35
CA ASN A 361 -17.49 -12.72 -49.78
C ASN A 361 -18.39 -13.17 -50.94
N GLN A 362 -19.69 -12.85 -50.90
CA GLN A 362 -20.58 -13.13 -52.03
C GLN A 362 -20.17 -12.38 -53.30
N LEU A 363 -19.68 -11.15 -53.15
CA LEU A 363 -19.22 -10.33 -54.27
C LEU A 363 -17.93 -10.89 -54.90
N LEU A 364 -16.99 -11.33 -54.07
CA LEU A 364 -15.78 -12.05 -54.50
C LEU A 364 -16.13 -13.32 -55.28
N GLN A 365 -17.02 -14.16 -54.76
CA GLN A 365 -17.46 -15.37 -55.46
C GLN A 365 -18.11 -15.06 -56.83
N ARG A 366 -18.84 -13.95 -56.95
CA ARG A 366 -19.41 -13.53 -58.25
C ARG A 366 -18.32 -13.08 -59.22
N MET A 367 -17.28 -12.39 -58.74
CA MET A 367 -16.14 -11.98 -59.56
C MET A 367 -15.33 -13.20 -60.04
N GLU A 368 -15.07 -14.16 -59.16
CA GLU A 368 -14.38 -15.42 -59.51
C GLU A 368 -15.12 -16.20 -60.58
N ARG A 369 -16.45 -16.36 -60.46
CA ARG A 369 -17.27 -17.03 -61.48
C ARG A 369 -17.20 -16.30 -62.83
N ARG A 370 -17.19 -14.97 -62.84
CA ARG A 370 -17.03 -14.17 -64.08
C ARG A 370 -15.65 -14.34 -64.70
N LEU A 371 -14.59 -14.35 -63.90
CA LEU A 371 -13.22 -14.59 -64.37
C LEU A 371 -13.07 -15.99 -64.96
N HIS A 372 -13.65 -17.00 -64.32
CA HIS A 372 -13.63 -18.38 -64.82
C HIS A 372 -14.38 -18.52 -66.15
N ALA A 373 -15.54 -17.87 -66.30
CA ALA A 373 -16.29 -17.84 -67.56
C ALA A 373 -15.50 -17.16 -68.71
N TYR A 374 -14.73 -16.11 -68.41
CA TYR A 374 -13.84 -15.46 -69.37
C TYR A 374 -12.65 -16.34 -69.77
N SER A 375 -12.13 -17.18 -68.86
CA SER A 375 -11.01 -18.07 -69.16
C SER A 375 -11.38 -19.27 -70.06
N CYS A 376 -12.64 -19.69 -70.07
CA CYS A 376 -13.14 -20.77 -70.94
C CYS A 376 -13.54 -20.32 -72.36
N GLN A 377 -13.51 -19.01 -72.65
CA GLN A 377 -13.83 -18.44 -73.97
C GLN A 377 -12.61 -18.12 -74.83
N LYS A 378 -11.39 -18.29 -74.30
CA LYS A 378 -10.12 -18.31 -75.03
C LYS A 378 -9.67 -19.75 -75.22
#